data_AF-A0AAN8X2J0-F1
#
_entry.id   AF-A0AAN8X2J0-F1
#
_cell.length_a   1.000
_cell.length_b   1.000
_cell.length_c   1.000
_cell.angle_alpha   90.00
_cell.angle_beta   90.00
_cell.angle_gamma   90.00
#
_symmetry.space_group_name_H-M   'P 1'
#
loop_
_entity.id
_entity.type
_entity.pdbx_description
1 polymer ?
#
loop_
_entity_poly.entity_id
_entity_poly.type
_entity_poly.pdbx_seq_one_letter_code
_entity_poly.pdbx_strand_id
1 'polypeptide(L)'
;VCDKNIRSLTQQDVQDIFKDSSITSHTQQKISNILSSVLKSPLDCTQVHSRALCRRCFRLVDELDEVQQRSIVIKSTIEGWYNRSLLKRLKIPTTADIHIGKEDKI
;
A
#
# COMPACT_ATOMS: atom_id res chain seq x y z
N VAL A 1 -12.76 -21.76 -5.58
CA VAL A 1 -11.31 -22.01 -5.78
C VAL A 1 -11.04 -22.08 -7.27
N CYS A 2 -9.91 -21.58 -7.77
CA CYS A 2 -9.60 -21.38 -9.22
C CYS A 2 -9.48 -22.68 -10.05
N ASP A 3 -10.31 -23.69 -9.79
CA ASP A 3 -10.04 -25.07 -10.19
C ASP A 3 -10.83 -25.61 -11.38
N LYS A 4 -11.75 -24.86 -11.99
CA LYS A 4 -12.69 -25.52 -12.93
C LYS A 4 -12.69 -25.07 -14.38
N ASN A 5 -12.06 -23.96 -14.76
CA ASN A 5 -12.10 -23.51 -16.17
C ASN A 5 -10.89 -22.64 -16.59
N ILE A 6 -9.68 -22.95 -16.11
CA ILE A 6 -8.47 -22.29 -16.66
C ILE A 6 -8.33 -22.58 -18.17
N ARG A 7 -8.89 -23.69 -18.66
CA ARG A 7 -8.86 -24.09 -20.07
C ARG A 7 -9.60 -23.14 -21.03
N SER A 8 -10.47 -22.24 -20.53
CA SER A 8 -11.13 -21.23 -21.38
C SER A 8 -10.58 -19.81 -21.18
N LEU A 9 -9.56 -19.62 -20.34
CA LEU A 9 -8.91 -18.33 -20.17
C LEU A 9 -7.88 -18.17 -21.28
N THR A 10 -8.04 -17.11 -22.07
CA THR A 10 -6.99 -16.76 -23.03
C THR A 10 -5.73 -16.36 -22.27
N GLN A 11 -4.56 -16.51 -22.89
CA GLN A 11 -3.25 -16.22 -22.26
C GLN A 11 -3.13 -14.77 -21.73
N GLN A 12 -4.01 -13.86 -22.18
CA GLN A 12 -4.11 -12.48 -21.73
C GLN A 12 -4.88 -12.30 -20.41
N ASP A 13 -5.71 -13.27 -19.99
CA ASP A 13 -6.55 -13.18 -18.78
C ASP A 13 -5.88 -13.78 -17.53
N VAL A 14 -4.61 -14.17 -17.65
CA VAL A 14 -3.87 -14.89 -16.62
C VAL A 14 -2.50 -14.23 -16.41
N GLN A 15 -2.23 -13.77 -15.20
CA GLN A 15 -0.90 -13.29 -14.81
C GLN A 15 -0.09 -14.39 -14.13
N ASP A 16 1.23 -14.40 -14.32
CA ASP A 16 2.14 -15.23 -13.51
C ASP A 16 2.48 -14.48 -12.21
N ILE A 17 2.10 -15.05 -11.07
CA ILE A 17 2.25 -14.48 -9.72
C ILE A 17 3.68 -14.07 -9.40
N PHE A 18 4.67 -14.76 -9.97
CA PHE A 18 6.09 -14.62 -9.62
C PHE A 18 6.90 -13.89 -10.69
N LYS A 19 6.27 -13.37 -11.75
CA LYS A 19 6.96 -12.57 -12.76
C LYS A 19 7.21 -11.17 -12.21
N ASP A 20 8.38 -10.58 -12.49
CA ASP A 20 8.72 -9.25 -12.00
C ASP A 20 7.77 -8.15 -12.49
N SER A 21 7.16 -8.34 -13.65
CA SER A 21 6.14 -7.42 -14.19
C SER A 21 4.74 -7.63 -13.58
N SER A 22 4.57 -8.59 -12.67
CA SER A 22 3.29 -8.90 -12.03
C SER A 22 3.17 -8.08 -10.75
N ILE A 23 2.67 -6.87 -10.93
CA ILE A 23 2.52 -5.86 -9.89
C ILE A 23 1.09 -5.30 -9.89
N THR A 24 0.67 -4.76 -8.75
CA THR A 24 -0.62 -4.06 -8.62
C THR A 24 -0.58 -2.65 -9.18
N SER A 25 -1.76 -2.11 -9.48
CA SER A 25 -1.91 -0.83 -10.16
C SER A 25 -1.57 0.38 -9.28
N HIS A 26 -1.85 0.32 -7.98
CA HIS A 26 -1.85 1.52 -7.12
C HIS A 26 -0.52 1.77 -6.44
N THR A 27 0.04 0.76 -5.78
CA THR A 27 1.33 0.86 -5.08
C THR A 27 2.47 0.12 -5.78
N GLN A 28 2.21 -0.49 -6.93
CA GLN A 28 3.19 -1.24 -7.73
C GLN A 28 3.86 -2.38 -6.92
N GLN A 29 3.10 -2.98 -6.00
CA GLN A 29 3.58 -4.10 -5.18
C GLN A 29 3.53 -5.40 -5.96
N LYS A 30 4.54 -6.26 -5.75
CA LYS A 30 4.53 -7.63 -6.29
C LYS A 30 3.32 -8.39 -5.77
N ILE A 31 2.60 -9.06 -6.67
CA ILE A 31 1.43 -9.88 -6.33
C ILE A 31 1.79 -10.93 -5.27
N SER A 32 2.95 -11.58 -5.41
CA SER A 32 3.44 -12.57 -4.45
C SER A 32 3.52 -12.02 -3.02
N ASN A 33 3.88 -10.75 -2.85
CA ASN A 33 4.01 -10.12 -1.54
C ASN A 33 2.63 -9.89 -0.90
N ILE A 34 1.67 -9.40 -1.68
CA ILE A 34 0.30 -9.19 -1.20
C ILE A 34 -0.32 -10.53 -0.83
N LEU A 35 -0.18 -11.55 -1.67
CA LEU A 35 -0.68 -12.90 -1.37
C LEU A 35 0.00 -13.50 -0.14
N SER A 36 1.30 -13.31 0.03
CA SER A 36 2.03 -13.76 1.23
C SER A 36 1.48 -13.11 2.49
N SER A 37 1.19 -11.81 2.42
CA SER A 37 0.61 -11.04 3.53
C SER A 37 -0.80 -11.53 3.88
N VAL A 38 -1.66 -11.73 2.88
CA VAL A 38 -3.04 -12.23 3.06
C VAL A 38 -3.05 -13.63 3.66
N LEU A 39 -2.18 -14.52 3.17
CA LEU A 39 -2.07 -15.90 3.62
C LEU A 39 -1.26 -16.05 4.92
N LYS A 40 -0.65 -14.95 5.41
CA LYS A 40 0.22 -14.91 6.59
C LYS A 40 1.36 -15.94 6.52
N SER A 41 1.84 -16.19 5.31
CA SER A 41 2.92 -17.15 5.03
C SER A 41 3.69 -16.66 3.80
N PRO A 42 5.02 -16.76 3.78
CA PRO A 42 5.80 -16.53 2.57
C PRO A 42 5.31 -17.43 1.44
N LEU A 43 5.08 -16.86 0.26
CA LEU A 43 4.77 -17.61 -0.95
C LEU A 43 6.05 -17.82 -1.76
N ASP A 44 6.45 -19.07 -1.95
CA ASP A 44 7.53 -19.43 -2.86
C ASP A 44 6.99 -20.17 -4.10
N CYS A 45 7.70 -20.04 -5.23
CA CYS A 45 7.28 -20.64 -6.49
C CYS A 45 7.30 -22.18 -6.48
N THR A 46 8.07 -22.80 -5.57
CA THR A 46 8.12 -24.26 -5.38
C THR A 46 6.95 -24.80 -4.57
N GLN A 47 6.24 -23.95 -3.83
CA GLN A 47 5.16 -24.34 -2.91
C GLN A 47 3.77 -24.25 -3.54
N VAL A 48 3.64 -23.61 -4.71
CA VAL A 48 2.35 -23.40 -5.36
C VAL A 48 2.04 -24.51 -6.36
N HIS A 49 0.80 -24.97 -6.38
CA HIS A 49 0.32 -25.87 -7.42
C HIS A 49 0.25 -25.20 -8.80
N SER A 50 0.04 -23.87 -8.83
CA SER A 50 -0.03 -23.10 -10.07
C SER A 50 0.55 -21.71 -9.87
N ARG A 51 1.31 -21.25 -10.86
CA ARG A 51 1.84 -19.89 -10.95
C ARG A 51 0.83 -18.91 -11.55
N ALA A 52 -0.28 -19.41 -12.08
CA ALA A 52 -1.29 -18.62 -12.77
C ALA A 52 -2.27 -17.96 -11.78
N LEU A 53 -2.43 -16.65 -11.88
CA LEU A 53 -3.48 -15.88 -11.24
C LEU A 53 -4.54 -15.50 -12.27
N CYS A 54 -5.78 -15.95 -12.07
CA CYS A 54 -6.87 -15.56 -12.94
C CYS A 54 -7.26 -14.08 -12.73
N ARG A 55 -7.84 -13.46 -13.75
CA ARG A 55 -8.31 -12.06 -13.72
C ARG A 55 -9.22 -11.72 -12.54
N ARG A 56 -10.08 -12.63 -12.10
CA ARG A 56 -10.97 -12.40 -10.94
C ARG A 56 -10.17 -12.26 -9.65
N CYS A 57 -9.18 -13.12 -9.44
CA CYS A 57 -8.30 -13.04 -8.27
C CYS A 57 -7.39 -11.82 -8.35
N PHE A 58 -6.87 -11.50 -9.53
CA PHE A 58 -6.11 -10.27 -9.75
C PHE A 58 -6.92 -9.04 -9.33
N ARG A 59 -8.19 -8.91 -9.74
CA ARG A 59 -9.04 -7.78 -9.34
C ARG A 59 -9.18 -7.63 -7.83
N LEU A 60 -9.30 -8.74 -7.09
CA LEU A 60 -9.37 -8.69 -5.62
C LEU A 60 -8.05 -8.27 -4.98
N VAL A 61 -6.93 -8.71 -5.55
CA VAL A 61 -5.58 -8.29 -5.11
C VAL A 61 -5.38 -6.79 -5.37
N ASP A 62 -5.82 -6.30 -6.52
CA ASP A 62 -5.70 -4.89 -6.90
C ASP A 62 -6.63 -3.98 -6.07
N GLU A 63 -7.86 -4.43 -5.80
CA GLU A 63 -8.78 -3.74 -4.90
C GLU A 63 -8.23 -3.67 -3.47
N LEU A 64 -7.59 -4.74 -2.99
CA LEU A 64 -6.92 -4.74 -1.70
C LEU A 64 -5.78 -3.72 -1.66
N ASP A 65 -4.98 -3.62 -2.72
CA ASP A 65 -3.92 -2.62 -2.86
C ASP A 65 -4.48 -1.18 -2.79
N GLU A 66 -5.57 -0.91 -3.51
CA GLU A 66 -6.26 0.38 -3.46
C GLU A 66 -6.70 0.74 -2.03
N VAL A 67 -7.34 -0.20 -1.33
CA VAL A 67 -7.82 0.00 0.04
C VAL A 67 -6.67 0.24 1.01
N GLN A 68 -5.56 -0.48 0.86
CA GLN A 68 -4.35 -0.27 1.67
C GLN A 68 -3.76 1.12 1.45
N GLN A 69 -3.63 1.56 0.19
CA GLN A 69 -3.16 2.90 -0.13
C GLN A 69 -4.06 3.98 0.46
N ARG A 70 -5.38 3.82 0.35
CA ARG A 70 -6.35 4.73 0.98
C ARG A 70 -6.22 4.76 2.49
N SER A 71 -5.98 3.61 3.14
CA SER A 71 -5.74 3.55 4.58
C SER A 71 -4.50 4.33 5.00
N ILE A 72 -3.40 4.24 4.23
CA ILE A 72 -2.17 5.00 4.50
C ILE A 72 -2.43 6.51 4.44
N VAL A 73 -3.11 6.97 3.39
CA VAL A 73 -3.45 8.40 3.23
C VAL A 73 -4.32 8.90 4.39
N ILE A 74 -5.33 8.13 4.79
CA ILE A 74 -6.20 8.48 5.94
C ILE A 74 -5.37 8.56 7.23
N LYS A 75 -4.52 7.57 7.52
CA LYS A 75 -3.65 7.57 8.70
C LYS A 75 -2.73 8.80 8.74
N SER A 76 -2.04 9.08 7.63
CA SER A 76 -1.16 10.24 7.52
C SER A 76 -1.91 11.56 7.72
N THR A 77 -3.13 11.66 7.20
CA THR A 77 -4.00 12.82 7.40
C THR A 77 -4.34 13.03 8.88
N ILE A 78 -4.75 11.95 9.57
CA ILE A 78 -5.04 11.98 11.01
C ILE A 78 -3.79 12.40 11.80
N GLU A 79 -2.64 11.79 11.53
CA GLU A 79 -1.36 12.14 12.16
C GLU A 79 -1.02 13.61 11.96
N GLY A 80 -1.18 14.13 10.74
CA GLY A 80 -0.96 15.53 10.43
C GLY A 80 -1.86 16.48 11.24
N TRP A 81 -3.15 16.16 11.39
CA TRP A 81 -4.09 16.96 12.16
C TRP A 81 -3.78 16.93 13.67
N TYR A 82 -3.48 15.75 14.20
CA TYR A 82 -3.19 15.61 15.63
C TYR A 82 -1.83 16.20 16.00
N ASN A 83 -0.78 16.00 15.21
CA ASN A 83 0.52 16.62 15.46
C ASN A 83 0.43 18.14 15.45
N ARG A 84 -0.28 18.75 14.49
CA ARG A 84 -0.53 20.20 14.48
C ARG A 84 -1.28 20.66 15.74
N SER A 85 -2.27 19.88 16.18
CA SER A 85 -3.06 20.19 17.37
C SER A 85 -2.24 20.07 18.67
N LEU A 86 -1.39 19.05 18.78
CA LEU A 86 -0.50 18.85 19.91
C LEU A 86 0.57 19.93 19.97
N LEU A 87 1.21 20.28 18.86
CA LEU A 87 2.19 21.37 18.78
C LEU A 87 1.58 22.71 19.23
N LYS A 88 0.35 23.00 18.80
CA LYS A 88 -0.39 24.20 19.25
C LYS A 88 -0.68 24.19 20.76
N ARG A 89 -1.00 23.02 21.36
CA ARG A 89 -1.24 22.92 22.81
C ARG A 89 0.04 23.01 23.63
N LEU A 90 1.14 22.45 23.13
CA LEU A 90 2.41 22.39 23.86
C LEU A 90 3.17 23.73 23.88
N LYS A 91 2.69 24.78 23.19
CA LYS A 91 3.36 26.09 23.07
C LYS A 91 4.87 25.97 22.77
N ILE A 92 5.26 24.95 22.01
CA ILE A 92 6.66 24.82 21.59
C ILE A 92 6.84 25.90 20.51
N PRO A 93 7.71 26.90 20.71
CA PRO A 93 7.92 27.95 19.72
C PRO A 93 8.36 27.28 18.42
N THR A 94 7.64 27.56 17.34
CA THR A 94 8.12 27.23 16.01
C THR A 94 9.35 28.10 15.73
N THR A 95 10.35 27.60 15.01
CA THR A 95 11.57 28.34 14.66
C THR A 95 11.32 29.68 13.94
N ALA A 96 10.10 29.88 13.42
CA ALA A 96 9.63 31.15 12.87
C ALA A 96 9.40 32.25 13.93
N ASP A 97 9.15 31.89 15.19
CA ASP A 97 8.83 32.84 16.27
C ASP A 97 10.09 33.43 16.95
N ILE A 98 11.28 32.92 16.62
CA ILE A 98 12.55 33.30 17.27
C ILE A 98 13.13 34.62 16.69
N HIS A 99 12.63 35.11 15.56
CA HIS A 99 13.19 36.28 14.87
C HIS A 99 12.42 37.60 15.07
N ILE A 100 11.36 37.64 15.89
CA ILE A 100 10.61 38.87 16.19
C ILE A 100 10.81 39.21 17.67
N GLY A 101 12.03 39.62 18.05
CA GLY A 101 12.29 39.91 19.47
C GLY A 101 13.60 40.62 19.79
N LYS A 102 14.30 41.19 18.81
CA LYS A 102 15.48 42.02 19.06
C LYS A 102 15.53 43.20 18.12
N GLU A 103 14.68 44.19 18.37
CA GLU A 103 14.95 45.58 18.04
C GLU A 103 14.02 46.41 18.94
N ASP A 104 14.58 46.86 20.06
CA ASP A 104 14.28 48.12 20.74
C ASP A 104 14.82 48.05 22.17
N LYS A 105 15.98 48.67 22.41
CA LYS A 105 16.21 49.60 23.51
C LYS A 105 17.65 50.14 23.55
N ILE A 106 17.70 51.46 23.32
CA ILE A 106 18.65 52.51 23.75
C ILE A 106 19.98 52.57 22.99
#